data_AF-A0A961B2X5-F1
#
_entry.id   AF-A0A961B2X5-F1
#
_cell.length_a   1.000
_cell.length_b   1.000
_cell.length_c   1.000
_cell.angle_alpha   90.00
_cell.angle_beta   90.00
_cell.angle_gamma   90.00
#
_symmetry.space_group_name_H-M   'P 1'
#
loop_
_entity.id
_entity.type
_entity.pdbx_description
1 polymer ?
#
loop_
_entity_poly.entity_id
_entity_poly.type
_entity_poly.pdbx_seq_one_letter_code
_entity_poly.pdbx_strand_id
1 'polypeptide(L)'
;RVAMNHVWLRHFGQAIVPTVNEFGANGREPTHPALLDWLAAEFMDSGWSMKAMHRQIVLSAAYRMSSTPDNADLAKDPDNLYLWRMPSRRMEGEIVRDNLLWIAGRLDPVLGGPEIDQN
;
A
#
# COMPACT_ATOMS: atom_id res chain seq x y z
N ARG A 1 12.82 5.17 9.53
CA ARG A 1 12.90 5.30 8.05
C ARG A 1 12.72 3.95 7.34
N VAL A 2 13.63 2.97 7.53
CA VAL A 2 13.55 1.64 6.86
C VAL A 2 12.17 0.97 7.00
N ALA A 3 11.68 0.81 8.23
CA ALA A 3 10.38 0.19 8.48
C ALA A 3 9.23 0.90 7.73
N MET A 4 9.21 2.24 7.74
CA MET A 4 8.18 3.02 7.07
C MET A 4 8.25 2.94 5.56
N ASN A 5 9.46 2.85 4.99
CA ASN A 5 9.62 2.59 3.56
C ASN A 5 9.04 1.23 3.14
N HIS A 6 9.22 0.20 3.96
CA HIS A 6 8.60 -1.11 3.73
C HIS A 6 7.07 -1.09 3.90
N VAL A 7 6.55 -0.36 4.89
CA VAL A 7 5.10 -0.22 5.06
C VAL A 7 4.50 0.50 3.86
N TRP A 8 5.14 1.57 3.40
CA TRP A 8 4.76 2.33 2.22
C TRP A 8 4.73 1.45 0.97
N LEU A 9 5.81 0.71 0.73
CA LEU A 9 5.92 -0.23 -0.39
C LEU A 9 4.75 -1.22 -0.45
N ARG A 10 4.33 -1.77 0.70
CA ARG A 10 3.21 -2.74 0.73
C ARG A 10 1.87 -2.13 0.37
N HIS A 11 1.67 -0.83 0.63
CA HIS A 11 0.43 -0.13 0.34
C HIS A 11 0.38 0.42 -1.09
N PHE A 12 1.49 0.99 -1.57
CA PHE A 12 1.55 1.66 -2.87
C PHE A 12 2.25 0.82 -3.96
N GLY A 13 2.81 -0.34 -3.65
CA GLY A 13 3.54 -1.18 -4.61
C GLY A 13 4.94 -0.65 -5.00
N GLN A 14 5.24 0.61 -4.66
CA GLN A 14 6.54 1.24 -4.85
C GLN A 14 7.00 1.89 -3.55
N ALA A 15 8.30 1.79 -3.26
CA ALA A 15 8.93 2.38 -2.10
C ALA A 15 9.32 3.84 -2.34
N ILE A 16 9.35 4.66 -1.27
CA ILE A 16 9.85 6.05 -1.35
C ILE A 16 11.34 6.05 -1.66
N VAL A 17 12.09 5.15 -1.02
CA VAL A 17 13.47 4.83 -1.37
C VAL A 17 13.48 3.52 -2.14
N PRO A 18 13.84 3.51 -3.44
CA PRO A 18 13.81 2.30 -4.26
C PRO A 18 14.71 1.18 -3.71
N THR A 19 15.83 1.54 -3.09
CA THR A 19 16.75 0.60 -2.45
C THR A 19 16.25 0.26 -1.04
N VAL A 20 15.24 -0.59 -0.98
CA VAL A 20 14.51 -0.92 0.26
C VAL A 20 15.42 -1.50 1.37
N ASN A 21 16.55 -2.11 1.01
CA ASN A 21 17.51 -2.69 1.96
C ASN A 21 18.78 -1.84 2.17
N GLU A 22 18.97 -0.75 1.40
CA GLU A 22 20.19 0.06 1.44
C GLU A 22 19.85 1.55 1.60
N PHE A 23 20.02 2.04 2.84
CA PHE A 23 19.84 3.45 3.22
C PHE A 23 21.17 4.17 3.52
N GLY A 24 22.31 3.52 3.24
CA GLY A 24 23.64 4.09 3.41
C GLY A 24 24.09 4.94 2.21
N ALA A 25 25.39 5.24 2.15
CA ALA A 25 25.98 6.11 1.11
C ALA A 25 25.77 5.64 -0.35
N ASN A 26 25.46 4.36 -0.55
CA ASN A 26 25.18 3.76 -1.87
C ASN A 26 23.67 3.66 -2.19
N GLY A 27 22.80 4.05 -1.26
CA GLY A 27 21.35 4.03 -1.47
C GLY A 27 20.90 5.09 -2.47
N ARG A 28 19.82 4.80 -3.19
CA ARG A 28 19.21 5.81 -4.09
C ARG A 28 18.50 6.89 -3.28
N GLU A 29 18.44 8.09 -3.84
CA GLU A 29 17.74 9.19 -3.20
C GLU A 29 16.23 8.89 -3.04
N PRO A 30 15.62 9.26 -1.90
CA PRO A 30 14.19 9.15 -1.71
C PRO A 30 13.44 10.06 -2.70
N THR A 31 12.34 9.58 -3.28
CA THR A 31 11.45 10.43 -4.09
C THR A 31 10.79 11.54 -3.25
N HIS A 32 10.46 11.21 -2.00
CA HIS A 32 9.79 12.11 -1.05
C HIS A 32 10.51 12.08 0.31
N PRO A 33 11.69 12.73 0.45
CA PRO A 33 12.49 12.65 1.67
C PRO A 33 11.73 13.20 2.89
N ALA A 34 11.11 14.38 2.77
CA ALA A 34 10.37 14.98 3.89
C ALA A 34 9.19 14.11 4.38
N LEU A 35 8.53 13.39 3.46
CA LEU A 35 7.45 12.46 3.81
C LEU A 35 7.99 11.25 4.59
N LEU A 36 9.11 10.67 4.15
CA LEU A 36 9.70 9.53 4.84
C LEU A 36 10.19 9.91 6.25
N ASP A 37 10.68 11.14 6.40
CA ASP A 37 11.14 11.71 7.67
C ASP A 37 9.96 11.88 8.62
N TRP A 38 8.87 12.47 8.11
CA TRP A 38 7.64 12.64 8.85
C TRP A 38 7.04 11.29 9.28
N LEU A 39 6.93 10.31 8.37
CA LEU A 39 6.44 8.97 8.70
C LEU A 39 7.29 8.30 9.77
N ALA A 40 8.61 8.49 9.72
CA ALA A 40 9.52 7.94 10.73
C ALA A 40 9.34 8.60 12.10
N ALA A 41 9.13 9.92 12.15
CA ALA A 41 8.82 10.65 13.38
C ALA A 41 7.47 10.21 13.96
N GLU A 42 6.41 10.20 13.15
CA GLU A 42 5.06 9.78 13.55
C GLU A 42 5.06 8.33 14.08
N PHE A 43 5.87 7.45 13.49
CA PHE A 43 6.00 6.08 13.98
C PHE A 43 6.57 6.01 15.40
N MET A 44 7.55 6.86 15.73
CA MET A 44 8.10 6.95 17.08
C MET A 44 7.08 7.57 18.04
N ASP A 45 6.40 8.64 17.63
CA ASP A 45 5.43 9.37 18.45
C ASP A 45 4.16 8.53 18.74
N SER A 46 3.78 7.64 17.82
CA SER A 46 2.69 6.67 18.02
C SER A 46 3.07 5.48 18.92
N GLY A 47 4.25 5.49 19.53
CA GLY A 47 4.75 4.40 20.38
C GLY A 47 5.12 3.15 19.59
N TRP A 48 5.65 3.31 18.36
CA TRP A 48 6.04 2.22 17.47
C TRP A 48 4.85 1.34 17.04
N SER A 49 3.65 1.90 16.97
CA SER A 49 2.43 1.17 16.64
C SER A 49 2.26 0.99 15.12
N MET A 50 2.55 -0.21 14.63
CA MET A 50 2.34 -0.56 13.21
C MET A 50 0.88 -0.35 12.79
N LYS A 51 -0.07 -0.71 13.66
CA LYS A 51 -1.51 -0.55 13.39
C LYS A 51 -1.88 0.93 13.21
N ALA A 52 -1.30 1.82 14.00
CA ALA A 52 -1.52 3.26 13.85
C ALA A 52 -0.99 3.76 12.50
N MET A 53 0.22 3.35 12.11
CA MET A 53 0.80 3.75 10.82
C MET A 53 0.02 3.20 9.62
N HIS A 54 -0.42 1.93 9.67
CA HIS A 54 -1.29 1.40 8.62
C HIS A 54 -2.58 2.21 8.51
N ARG A 55 -3.22 2.56 9.64
CA ARG A 55 -4.42 3.41 9.66
C ARG A 55 -4.15 4.79 9.06
N GLN A 56 -3.06 5.46 9.46
CA GLN A 56 -2.70 6.78 8.92
C GLN A 56 -2.54 6.75 7.39
N ILE A 57 -1.86 5.72 6.88
CA ILE A 57 -1.65 5.58 5.43
C ILE A 57 -2.97 5.32 4.71
N VAL A 58 -3.79 4.35 5.14
CA VAL A 58 -5.03 4.01 4.43
C VAL A 58 -6.10 5.11 4.51
N LEU A 59 -6.02 5.99 5.50
CA LEU A 59 -6.91 7.16 5.61
C LEU A 59 -6.37 8.41 4.91
N SER A 60 -5.15 8.37 4.37
CA SER A 60 -4.55 9.50 3.67
C SER A 60 -5.30 9.86 2.38
N ALA A 61 -5.14 11.09 1.91
CA ALA A 61 -5.65 11.50 0.61
C ALA A 61 -5.01 10.67 -0.51
N ALA A 62 -3.69 10.45 -0.45
CA ALA A 62 -2.91 9.69 -1.43
C ALA A 62 -3.43 8.25 -1.60
N TYR A 63 -3.71 7.53 -0.51
CA TYR A 63 -4.21 6.16 -0.58
C TYR A 63 -5.63 6.06 -1.16
N ARG A 64 -6.44 7.12 -1.00
CA ARG A 64 -7.83 7.16 -1.47
C ARG A 64 -7.98 7.75 -2.89
N MET A 65 -6.88 8.03 -3.59
CA MET A 65 -6.94 8.53 -4.96
C MET A 65 -7.54 7.47 -5.90
N SER A 66 -8.16 7.94 -6.98
CA SER A 66 -8.60 7.04 -8.05
C SER A 66 -7.40 6.41 -8.77
N SER A 67 -7.60 5.22 -9.34
CA SER A 67 -6.62 4.58 -10.23
C SER A 67 -6.80 4.96 -11.70
N THR A 68 -7.79 5.80 -12.03
CA THR A 68 -8.07 6.23 -13.40
C THR A 68 -6.87 6.97 -14.01
N PRO A 69 -6.34 6.55 -15.17
CA PRO A 69 -5.27 7.28 -15.85
C PRO A 69 -5.79 8.60 -16.44
N ASP A 70 -4.99 9.67 -16.31
CA ASP A 70 -5.10 10.89 -17.11
C ASP A 70 -3.92 10.93 -18.09
N ASN A 71 -4.20 11.22 -19.37
CA ASN A 71 -3.19 11.25 -20.43
C ASN A 71 -2.14 12.36 -20.19
N ALA A 72 -2.55 13.50 -19.60
CA ALA A 72 -1.64 14.61 -19.37
C ALA A 72 -0.60 14.29 -18.28
N ASP A 73 -1.03 13.62 -17.21
CA ASP A 73 -0.15 13.24 -16.10
C ASP A 73 0.66 11.99 -16.42
N LEU A 74 0.08 11.04 -17.17
CA LEU A 74 0.80 9.86 -17.65
C LEU A 74 1.98 10.24 -18.57
N ALA A 75 1.85 11.31 -19.35
CA ALA A 75 2.95 11.81 -20.18
C ALA A 75 4.08 12.47 -19.37
N LYS A 76 3.79 13.01 -18.19
CA LYS A 76 4.77 13.70 -17.32
C LYS A 76 5.43 12.75 -16.33
N ASP A 77 4.67 11.83 -15.76
CA ASP A 77 5.10 10.87 -14.75
C ASP A 77 4.50 9.48 -15.04
N PRO A 78 5.03 8.77 -16.06
CA PRO A 78 4.53 7.46 -16.45
C PRO A 78 4.69 6.40 -15.35
N ASP A 79 5.73 6.55 -14.52
CA ASP A 79 6.05 5.64 -13.42
C ASP A 79 5.24 5.94 -12.14
N ASN A 80 4.43 7.02 -12.13
CA ASN A 80 3.62 7.45 -10.99
C ASN A 80 4.46 7.68 -9.71
N LEU A 81 5.69 8.19 -9.87
CA LEU A 81 6.61 8.49 -8.78
C LEU A 81 6.02 9.48 -7.78
N TYR A 82 5.24 10.45 -8.26
CA TYR A 82 4.62 11.51 -7.46
C TYR A 82 3.21 11.16 -6.96
N LEU A 83 2.76 9.91 -7.18
CA LEU A 83 1.47 9.39 -6.73
C LEU A 83 0.28 10.28 -7.12
N TRP A 84 0.20 10.64 -8.40
CA TRP A 84 -0.96 11.37 -8.93
C TRP A 84 -2.19 10.46 -9.11
N ARG A 85 -2.02 9.14 -8.99
CA ARG A 85 -3.09 8.14 -8.92
C ARG A 85 -2.73 6.98 -7.98
N MET A 86 -3.74 6.22 -7.56
CA MET A 86 -3.50 4.96 -6.85
C MET A 86 -3.03 3.88 -7.84
N PRO A 87 -1.86 3.23 -7.62
CA PRO A 87 -1.38 2.15 -8.49
C PRO A 87 -2.38 1.00 -8.58
N SER A 88 -2.69 0.58 -9.82
CA SER A 88 -3.53 -0.60 -10.03
C SER A 88 -2.73 -1.85 -9.68
N ARG A 89 -3.35 -2.74 -8.90
CA ARG A 89 -2.75 -4.02 -8.50
C ARG A 89 -3.65 -5.17 -8.90
N ARG A 90 -3.03 -6.29 -9.27
CA ARG A 90 -3.77 -7.54 -9.49
C ARG A 90 -4.43 -7.97 -8.17
N MET A 91 -5.72 -8.25 -8.23
CA MET A 91 -6.43 -8.86 -7.10
C MET A 91 -6.11 -10.35 -7.02
N GLU A 92 -5.93 -10.86 -5.81
CA GLU A 92 -5.82 -12.29 -5.52
C GLU A 92 -7.15 -12.99 -5.83
N GLY A 93 -7.10 -14.29 -6.14
CA GLY A 93 -8.30 -15.04 -6.57
C GLY A 93 -9.37 -15.10 -5.48
N GLU A 94 -8.93 -15.20 -4.24
CA GLU A 94 -9.70 -15.17 -3.01
C GLU A 94 -10.48 -13.85 -2.90
N ILE A 95 -9.81 -12.71 -3.12
CA ILE A 95 -10.44 -11.39 -3.10
C ILE A 95 -11.50 -11.29 -4.19
N VAL A 96 -11.24 -11.80 -5.39
CA VAL A 96 -12.21 -11.78 -6.49
C VAL A 96 -13.44 -12.64 -6.15
N ARG A 97 -13.23 -13.86 -5.65
CA ARG A 97 -14.29 -14.77 -5.20
C ARG A 97 -15.13 -14.15 -4.10
N ASP A 98 -14.50 -13.61 -3.07
CA ASP A 98 -15.19 -13.07 -1.90
C ASP A 98 -15.98 -11.80 -2.27
N ASN A 99 -15.46 -10.95 -3.15
CA ASN A 99 -16.22 -9.83 -3.70
C ASN A 99 -17.46 -10.31 -4.48
N LEU A 100 -17.32 -11.34 -5.31
CA LEU A 100 -18.46 -11.91 -6.04
C LEU A 100 -19.53 -12.47 -5.09
N LEU A 101 -19.10 -13.23 -4.07
CA LEU A 101 -19.99 -13.78 -3.05
C LEU A 101 -20.67 -12.68 -2.24
N TRP A 102 -19.93 -11.61 -1.89
CA TRP A 102 -20.46 -10.46 -1.16
C TRP A 102 -21.55 -9.73 -1.96
N ILE A 103 -21.26 -9.40 -3.22
CA ILE A 103 -22.22 -8.73 -4.11
C ILE A 103 -23.46 -9.59 -4.35
N ALA A 104 -23.30 -10.92 -4.43
CA ALA A 104 -24.40 -11.86 -4.57
C ALA A 104 -25.20 -12.07 -3.26
N GLY A 105 -24.78 -11.50 -2.13
CA GLY A 105 -25.39 -11.73 -0.82
C GLY A 105 -25.23 -13.17 -0.30
N ARG A 106 -24.20 -13.88 -0.78
CA ARG A 106 -23.92 -15.29 -0.47
C ARG A 106 -22.63 -15.51 0.30
N LEU A 107 -21.90 -14.43 0.63
CA LEU A 107 -20.71 -14.56 1.45
C LEU A 107 -21.13 -15.00 2.86
N ASP A 108 -20.59 -16.13 3.31
CA ASP A 108 -20.67 -16.56 4.70
C ASP A 108 -19.51 -15.91 5.49
N PRO A 109 -19.77 -15.00 6.45
CA PRO A 109 -18.75 -14.35 7.24
C PRO A 109 -18.34 -15.15 8.48
N VAL A 110 -18.90 -16.35 8.72
CA VAL A 110 -18.56 -17.17 9.87
C VAL A 110 -17.08 -17.55 9.82
N LEU A 111 -16.37 -17.28 10.91
CA LEU A 111 -14.94 -17.54 11.00
C LEU A 111 -14.71 -19.04 11.25
N GLY A 112 -13.92 -19.68 10.38
CA GLY A 112 -13.70 -21.13 10.40
C GLY A 112 -14.74 -21.89 9.58
N GLY A 113 -14.61 -23.20 9.55
CA GLY A 113 -15.52 -24.07 8.79
C GLY A 113 -15.09 -25.53 8.89
N PRO A 114 -15.96 -26.46 8.49
CA PRO A 114 -15.58 -27.87 8.40
C PRO A 114 -14.39 -28.04 7.43
N GLU A 115 -13.48 -28.95 7.74
CA GLU A 115 -12.38 -29.29 6.84
C GLU A 115 -12.94 -29.75 5.49
N ILE A 116 -12.28 -29.31 4.41
CA ILE A 116 -12.61 -29.77 3.06
C ILE A 116 -12.18 -31.23 2.96
N ASP A 117 -13.13 -32.13 2.67
CA ASP A 117 -12.86 -33.56 2.57
C ASP A 117 -11.87 -33.83 1.43
N GLN A 118 -10.77 -34.54 1.70
CA GLN A 118 -9.63 -34.71 0.79
C GLN A 118 -9.81 -35.84 -0.25
N ASN A 119 -11.05 -36.21 -0.56
CA ASN A 119 -11.34 -37.31 -1.49
C ASN A 119 -11.20 -36.91 -2.96
#